data_AF-A0A5S4G1Z8-F1
#
_entry.id   AF-A0A5S4G1Z8-F1
#
_cell.length_a   1.000
_cell.length_b   1.000
_cell.length_c   1.000
_cell.angle_alpha   90.00
_cell.angle_beta   90.00
_cell.angle_gamma   90.00
#
_symmetry.space_group_name_H-M   'P 1'
#
loop_
_entity.id
_entity.type
_entity.pdbx_description
1 polymer ?
#
loop_
_entity_poly.entity_id
_entity_poly.type
_entity_poly.pdbx_seq_one_letter_code
_entity_poly.pdbx_strand_id
1 'polypeptide(L)'
;MTGLEIASGAVGREGSHVSTHGADYEAAIQWLRQRGNGAASWGDDGLFGGITAAYSECIQIGLNALTGVSGEIDGTGEGMVAVARTTSDAEAANAESIGQTWA
;
A
#
# COMPACT_ATOMS: atom_id res chain seq x y z
N MET A 1 31.28 -4.37 5.18
CA MET A 1 29.96 -4.86 4.79
C MET A 1 29.43 -5.72 5.92
N THR A 2 28.47 -5.19 6.68
CA THR A 2 27.91 -5.84 7.86
C THR A 2 26.69 -6.68 7.46
N GLY A 3 26.30 -7.68 8.26
CA GLY A 3 25.05 -8.41 8.02
C GLY A 3 23.80 -7.52 8.15
N LEU A 4 23.91 -6.40 8.87
CA LEU A 4 22.84 -5.43 9.06
C LEU A 4 22.60 -4.58 7.81
N GLU A 5 23.66 -4.16 7.11
CA GLU A 5 23.62 -3.44 5.83
C GLU A 5 22.92 -4.26 4.73
N ILE A 6 23.15 -5.58 4.71
CA ILE A 6 22.47 -6.49 3.77
C ILE A 6 20.98 -6.63 4.10
N ALA A 7 20.64 -6.73 5.38
CA ALA A 7 19.26 -6.85 5.84
C ALA A 7 18.47 -5.56 5.60
N SER A 8 19.03 -4.39 5.89
CA SER A 8 18.40 -3.09 5.63
C SER A 8 18.21 -2.84 4.13
N GLY A 9 19.19 -3.21 3.31
CA GLY A 9 19.08 -3.15 1.85
C GLY A 9 17.99 -4.09 1.29
N ALA A 10 17.82 -5.28 1.88
CA ALA A 10 16.72 -6.18 1.52
C ALA A 10 15.36 -5.60 1.91
N VAL A 11 15.22 -5.08 3.14
CA VAL A 11 13.99 -4.44 3.64
C VAL A 11 13.59 -3.24 2.78
N GLY A 12 14.54 -2.41 2.35
CA GLY A 12 14.25 -1.28 1.46
C GLY A 12 13.73 -1.70 0.08
N ARG A 13 14.25 -2.80 -0.48
CA ARG A 13 13.75 -3.36 -1.75
C ARG A 13 12.34 -3.94 -1.59
N GLU A 14 12.11 -4.71 -0.54
CA GLU A 14 10.77 -5.26 -0.26
C GLU A 14 9.76 -4.14 -0.01
N GLY A 15 10.13 -3.09 0.73
CA GLY A 15 9.29 -1.91 0.92
C GLY A 15 8.89 -1.26 -0.42
N SER A 16 9.84 -1.11 -1.34
CA SER A 16 9.58 -0.56 -2.67
C SER A 16 8.66 -1.46 -3.52
N HIS A 17 8.80 -2.78 -3.37
CA HIS A 17 7.94 -3.75 -4.04
C HIS A 17 6.51 -3.71 -3.48
N VAL A 18 6.36 -3.61 -2.16
CA VAL A 18 5.08 -3.45 -1.47
C VAL A 18 4.39 -2.15 -1.90
N SER A 19 5.10 -1.02 -1.96
CA SER A 19 4.54 0.25 -2.46
C SER A 19 4.10 0.16 -3.93
N THR A 20 4.88 -0.52 -4.78
CA THR A 20 4.47 -0.76 -6.18
C THR A 20 3.19 -1.59 -6.25
N HIS A 21 3.09 -2.62 -5.42
CA HIS A 21 1.91 -3.46 -5.34
C HIS A 21 0.68 -2.71 -4.80
N GLY A 22 0.89 -1.79 -3.84
CA GLY A 22 -0.15 -0.90 -3.34
C GLY A 22 -0.71 0.02 -4.42
N ALA A 23 0.15 0.62 -5.25
CA ALA A 23 -0.26 1.41 -6.41
C ALA A 23 -1.08 0.60 -7.44
N ASP A 24 -0.69 -0.66 -7.70
CA ASP A 24 -1.46 -1.56 -8.58
C ASP A 24 -2.86 -1.86 -7.99
N TYR A 25 -2.94 -2.06 -6.67
CA TYR A 25 -4.20 -2.25 -5.94
C TYR A 25 -5.08 -0.99 -6.02
N GLU A 26 -4.51 0.19 -5.81
CA GLU A 26 -5.22 1.46 -5.89
C GLU A 26 -5.80 1.67 -7.30
N ALA A 27 -5.02 1.39 -8.35
CA ALA A 27 -5.47 1.49 -9.74
C ALA A 27 -6.64 0.54 -10.02
N ALA A 28 -6.59 -0.70 -9.50
CA ALA A 28 -7.69 -1.65 -9.63
C ALA A 28 -8.97 -1.17 -8.92
N ILE A 29 -8.84 -0.59 -7.72
CA ILE A 29 -9.96 -0.01 -6.97
C ILE A 29 -10.54 1.19 -7.71
N GLN A 30 -9.70 2.03 -8.31
CA GLN A 30 -10.14 3.18 -9.10
C GLN A 30 -10.99 2.72 -10.30
N TRP A 31 -10.59 1.66 -10.99
CA TRP A 31 -11.37 1.07 -12.07
C TRP A 31 -12.73 0.54 -11.59
N LEU A 32 -12.76 -0.14 -10.43
CA LEU A 32 -14.02 -0.57 -9.80
C LEU A 32 -14.94 0.60 -9.44
N ARG A 33 -14.39 1.72 -8.95
CA ARG A 33 -15.15 2.95 -8.69
C ARG A 33 -15.72 3.56 -9.96
N GLN A 34 -14.93 3.62 -11.03
CA GLN A 34 -15.34 4.18 -12.33
C GLN A 34 -16.42 3.34 -13.02
N ARG A 35 -16.35 2.01 -12.89
CA ARG A 35 -17.42 1.09 -13.34
C ARG A 35 -18.75 1.38 -12.64
N GLY A 36 -18.71 2.04 -11.48
CA GLY A 36 -19.88 2.37 -10.68
C GLY A 36 -20.54 1.12 -10.09
N ASN A 37 -21.72 1.33 -9.52
CA ASN A 37 -22.52 0.32 -8.84
C ASN A 37 -23.12 -0.76 -9.77
N GLY A 38 -22.81 -0.76 -11.08
CA GLY A 38 -23.32 -1.74 -12.06
C GLY A 38 -24.85 -1.70 -12.28
N ALA A 39 -25.60 -1.11 -11.37
CA ALA A 39 -27.05 -0.96 -11.36
C ALA A 39 -27.61 -0.39 -12.67
N ALA A 40 -26.94 0.61 -13.23
CA ALA A 40 -27.34 1.22 -14.49
C ALA A 40 -27.27 0.25 -15.69
N SER A 41 -26.44 -0.80 -15.63
CA SER A 41 -26.35 -1.80 -16.71
C SER A 41 -27.45 -2.85 -16.65
N TRP A 42 -28.26 -2.87 -15.59
CA TRP A 42 -29.32 -3.87 -15.40
C TRP A 42 -30.64 -3.44 -16.06
N GLY A 43 -30.73 -2.18 -16.53
CA GLY A 43 -31.91 -1.69 -17.25
C GLY A 43 -33.17 -1.71 -16.39
N ASP A 44 -33.04 -1.42 -15.10
CA ASP A 44 -34.11 -1.57 -14.11
C ASP A 44 -35.25 -0.57 -14.37
N ASP A 45 -36.41 -1.09 -14.74
CA ASP A 45 -37.69 -0.42 -14.87
C ASP A 45 -38.42 -0.29 -13.51
N GLY A 46 -37.76 -0.67 -12.41
CA GLY A 46 -38.20 -0.56 -11.03
C GLY A 46 -38.58 -1.91 -10.40
N LEU A 47 -38.68 -2.98 -11.19
CA LEU A 47 -39.04 -4.32 -10.72
C LEU A 47 -37.93 -4.94 -9.85
N PHE A 48 -36.66 -4.61 -10.13
CA PHE A 48 -35.50 -5.16 -9.42
C PHE A 48 -34.87 -4.18 -8.43
N GLY A 49 -35.50 -3.03 -8.18
CA GLY A 49 -34.90 -1.92 -7.43
C GLY A 49 -34.34 -2.31 -6.06
N GLY A 50 -35.00 -3.22 -5.33
CA GLY A 50 -34.51 -3.71 -4.04
C GLY A 50 -33.23 -4.57 -4.15
N ILE A 51 -33.12 -5.41 -5.18
CA ILE A 51 -31.93 -6.22 -5.44
C ILE A 51 -30.79 -5.32 -5.93
N THR A 52 -31.11 -4.38 -6.82
CA THR A 52 -30.17 -3.37 -7.33
C THR A 52 -29.59 -2.52 -6.18
N ALA A 53 -30.42 -2.13 -5.20
CA ALA A 53 -29.99 -1.39 -4.02
C ALA A 53 -29.05 -2.21 -3.12
N ALA A 54 -29.42 -3.46 -2.79
CA ALA A 54 -28.57 -4.34 -1.99
C ALA A 54 -27.23 -4.64 -2.69
N TYR A 55 -27.24 -4.85 -4.00
CA TYR A 55 -26.03 -5.03 -4.80
C TYR A 55 -25.11 -3.80 -4.74
N SER A 56 -25.69 -2.60 -4.89
CA SER A 56 -24.95 -1.34 -4.78
C SER A 56 -24.32 -1.16 -3.39
N GLU A 57 -25.04 -1.52 -2.32
CA GLU A 57 -24.53 -1.46 -0.95
C GLU A 57 -23.35 -2.43 -0.76
N CYS A 58 -23.45 -3.67 -1.24
CA CYS A 58 -22.36 -4.63 -1.19
C CYS A 58 -21.10 -4.13 -1.92
N ILE A 59 -21.27 -3.51 -3.10
CA ILE A 59 -20.16 -2.89 -3.83
C ILE A 59 -19.50 -1.79 -3.00
N GLN A 60 -20.30 -0.91 -2.39
CA GLN A 60 -19.76 0.20 -1.58
C GLN A 60 -18.99 -0.31 -0.36
N ILE A 61 -19.51 -1.32 0.33
CA ILE A 61 -18.80 -1.96 1.47
C ILE A 61 -17.49 -2.57 1.00
N GLY A 62 -17.52 -3.32 -0.12
CA GLY A 62 -16.32 -3.93 -0.69
C GLY A 62 -15.27 -2.88 -1.11
N LEU A 63 -15.70 -1.79 -1.75
CA LEU A 63 -14.83 -0.68 -2.14
C LEU A 63 -14.17 -0.02 -0.93
N ASN A 64 -14.93 0.21 0.15
CA ASN A 64 -14.39 0.80 1.38
C ASN A 64 -13.35 -0.12 2.03
N ALA A 65 -13.65 -1.42 2.13
CA ALA A 65 -12.72 -2.40 2.68
C ALA A 65 -11.43 -2.48 1.85
N LEU A 66 -11.54 -2.57 0.52
CA LEU A 66 -10.39 -2.61 -0.38
C LEU A 66 -9.55 -1.32 -0.32
N THR A 67 -10.20 -0.16 -0.19
CA THR A 67 -9.50 1.13 -0.02
C THR A 67 -8.68 1.12 1.27
N GLY A 68 -9.24 0.62 2.37
CA GLY A 68 -8.51 0.48 3.64
C GLY A 68 -7.29 -0.44 3.51
N VAL A 69 -7.47 -1.60 2.87
CA VAL A 69 -6.36 -2.54 2.62
C VAL A 69 -5.25 -1.91 1.77
N SER A 70 -5.61 -1.18 0.70
CA SER A 70 -4.64 -0.47 -0.15
C SER A 70 -3.80 0.51 0.68
N GLY A 71 -4.44 1.30 1.55
CA GLY A 71 -3.73 2.24 2.41
C GLY A 71 -2.78 1.58 3.41
N GLU A 72 -3.14 0.43 3.96
CA GLU A 72 -2.26 -0.34 4.85
C GLU A 72 -1.06 -0.94 4.09
N ILE A 73 -1.24 -1.38 2.83
CA ILE A 73 -0.15 -1.85 1.98
C ILE A 73 0.84 -0.71 1.71
N ASP A 74 0.34 0.46 1.30
CA ASP A 74 1.18 1.64 1.05
C ASP A 74 1.95 2.06 2.31
N GLY A 75 1.26 2.17 3.44
CA GLY A 75 1.87 2.51 4.73
C GLY A 75 2.92 1.49 5.19
N THR A 76 2.71 0.19 4.90
CA THR A 76 3.70 -0.85 5.15
C THR A 76 4.96 -0.64 4.29
N GLY A 77 4.78 -0.38 2.99
CA GLY A 77 5.90 -0.11 2.08
C GLY A 77 6.71 1.12 2.50
N GLU A 78 6.04 2.22 2.83
CA GLU A 78 6.66 3.44 3.35
C GLU A 78 7.43 3.19 4.65
N GLY A 79 6.84 2.43 5.58
CA GLY A 79 7.47 2.07 6.85
C GLY A 79 8.75 1.26 6.65
N MET A 80 8.74 0.29 5.74
CA MET A 80 9.93 -0.51 5.41
C MET A 80 11.05 0.34 4.79
N VAL A 81 10.71 1.24 3.87
CA VAL A 81 11.67 2.19 3.27
C VAL A 81 12.24 3.14 4.33
N ALA A 82 11.41 3.63 5.25
CA ALA A 82 11.84 4.48 6.35
C ALA A 82 12.82 3.75 7.29
N VAL A 83 12.51 2.52 7.70
CA VAL A 83 13.40 1.70 8.54
C VAL A 83 14.74 1.45 7.86
N ALA A 84 14.75 1.14 6.56
CA ALA A 84 15.97 0.94 5.81
C ALA A 84 16.85 2.20 5.78
N ARG A 85 16.25 3.38 5.56
CA ARG A 85 16.94 4.67 5.59
C ARG A 85 17.51 4.99 6.97
N THR A 86 16.68 4.91 8.01
CA THR A 86 17.13 5.19 9.39
C THR A 86 18.26 4.25 9.81
N THR A 87 18.22 2.99 9.38
CA THR A 87 19.32 2.04 9.66
C THR A 87 20.61 2.47 8.95
N SER A 88 20.53 2.84 7.67
CA SER A 88 21.68 3.34 6.90
C SER A 88 22.27 4.61 7.52
N ASP A 89 21.41 5.56 7.93
CA ASP A 89 21.84 6.82 8.54
C ASP A 89 22.54 6.56 9.89
N ALA A 90 22.01 5.64 10.69
CA ALA A 90 22.61 5.22 11.95
C ALA A 90 23.97 4.54 11.75
N GLU A 91 24.11 3.67 10.74
CA GLU A 91 25.40 3.06 10.41
C GLU A 91 26.45 4.10 9.97
N ALA A 92 26.05 5.07 9.16
CA ALA A 92 26.93 6.16 8.72
C ALA A 92 27.41 7.02 9.90
N ALA A 93 26.49 7.43 10.78
CA ALA A 93 26.83 8.21 11.97
C ALA A 93 27.76 7.44 12.93
N ASN A 94 27.53 6.13 13.09
CA ASN A 94 28.37 5.30 13.95
C ASN A 94 29.78 5.11 13.38
N ALA A 95 29.91 4.95 12.05
CA ALA A 95 31.20 4.88 11.38
C ALA A 95 32.01 6.19 11.53
N GLU A 96 31.35 7.34 11.42
CA GLU A 96 31.97 8.66 11.61
C GLU A 96 32.45 8.83 13.06
N SER A 97 31.63 8.47 14.05
CA SER A 97 31.98 8.54 15.47
C SER A 97 33.18 7.65 15.82
N ILE A 98 33.22 6.42 15.31
CA ILE A 98 34.38 5.53 15.49
C ILE A 98 35.62 6.15 14.85
N GLY A 99 35.52 6.70 13.64
CA GLY A 99 36.62 7.39 12.96
C GLY A 99 37.19 8.56 13.76
N GLN A 100 36.33 9.35 14.42
CA GLN A 100 36.73 10.45 15.30
C GLN A 100 37.32 9.99 16.64
N THR A 101 36.95 8.80 17.12
CA THR A 101 37.47 8.27 18.40
C THR A 101 38.91 7.76 18.29
N TRP A 102 39.35 7.38 17.09
CA TRP A 102 40.69 6.86 16.83
C TRP A 102 41.62 7.84 16.09
N ALA A 103 41.19 9.10 15.92
CA ALA A 103 41.98 10.21 15.37
C ALA A 103 42.54 11.09 16.50
#